data_AF-A0A662PCF4-F1
#
_entry.id   AF-A0A662PCF4-F1
#
_cell.length_a   1.000
_cell.length_b   1.000
_cell.length_c   1.000
_cell.angle_alpha   90.00
_cell.angle_beta   90.00
_cell.angle_gamma   90.00
#
_symmetry.space_group_name_H-M   'P 1'
#
loop_
_entity.id
_entity.type
_entity.pdbx_description
1 polymer ?
#
loop_
_entity_poly.entity_id
_entity_poly.type
_entity_poly.pdbx_seq_one_letter_code
_entity_poly.pdbx_strand_id
1 'polypeptide(L)'
;LPTAIVGAMFCGLFGMIASVGLSNLQFVDLNDSRNLFIIGFAFFMGLSVPFWAKGGWIFADVGAGYPEGFLPPTVQLPINWEASAGIAGRTIAEILTTIAATGMAVAAIIGMVLDNIIPGTRESRGLTYWEKMAEPD
;
A
#
# COMPACT_ATOMS: atom_id res chain seq x y z
N LEU A 1 12.59 -26.38 12.32
CA LEU A 1 13.59 -25.72 11.45
C LEU A 1 14.19 -24.53 12.23
N PRO A 2 15.51 -24.31 12.19
CA PRO A 2 16.14 -23.10 12.76
C PRO A 2 15.48 -21.82 12.22
N THR A 3 15.26 -20.84 13.08
CA THR A 3 14.58 -19.57 12.74
C THR A 3 15.27 -18.81 11.61
N ALA A 4 16.60 -18.88 11.54
CA ALA A 4 17.38 -18.30 10.44
C ALA A 4 17.08 -18.94 9.08
N ILE A 5 16.86 -20.27 9.03
CA ILE A 5 16.52 -20.98 7.79
C ILE A 5 15.10 -20.60 7.34
N VAL A 6 14.15 -20.52 8.28
CA VAL A 6 12.79 -20.06 8.00
C VAL A 6 12.80 -18.63 7.45
N GLY A 7 13.60 -17.74 8.04
CA GLY A 7 13.80 -16.38 7.53
C GLY A 7 14.35 -16.35 6.11
N ALA A 8 15.38 -17.14 5.82
CA ALA A 8 15.96 -17.24 4.47
C ALA A 8 14.95 -17.74 3.43
N MET A 9 14.12 -18.74 3.79
CA MET A 9 13.04 -19.24 2.93
C MET A 9 12.00 -18.15 2.64
N PHE A 10 11.58 -17.38 3.65
CA PHE A 10 10.64 -16.26 3.45
C PHE A 10 11.25 -15.12 2.64
N CYS A 11 12.51 -14.76 2.86
CA CYS A 11 13.21 -13.76 2.04
C CYS A 11 13.24 -14.18 0.56
N GLY A 12 13.50 -15.45 0.27
CA GLY A 12 13.44 -15.98 -1.10
C GLY A 12 12.05 -15.88 -1.72
N LEU A 13 11.01 -16.30 -0.98
CA LEU A 13 9.61 -16.23 -1.43
C LEU A 13 9.16 -14.79 -1.71
N PHE A 14 9.36 -13.88 -0.75
CA PHE A 14 8.97 -12.48 -0.91
C PHE A 14 9.81 -11.77 -1.98
N GLY A 15 11.10 -12.11 -2.10
CA GLY A 15 11.97 -11.60 -3.17
C GLY A 15 11.49 -12.02 -4.56
N MET A 16 11.06 -13.27 -4.73
CA MET A 16 10.50 -13.75 -5.99
C MET A 16 9.16 -13.09 -6.31
N ILE A 17 8.26 -12.95 -5.33
CA ILE A 17 6.98 -12.26 -5.51
C ILE A 17 7.20 -10.80 -5.95
N ALA A 18 8.13 -10.09 -5.30
CA ALA A 18 8.49 -8.73 -5.68
C ALA A 18 9.09 -8.66 -7.10
N SER A 19 9.97 -9.60 -7.44
CA SER A 19 10.60 -9.67 -8.78
C SER A 19 9.58 -9.89 -9.90
N VAL A 20 8.63 -10.81 -9.73
CA VAL A 20 7.54 -11.06 -10.69
C VAL A 20 6.62 -9.84 -10.80
N GLY A 21 6.40 -9.09 -9.71
CA GLY A 21 5.69 -7.82 -9.77
C GLY A 21 6.43 -6.76 -10.58
N LEU A 22 7.74 -6.61 -10.34
CA LEU A 22 8.60 -5.67 -11.04
C LEU A 22 8.79 -6.01 -12.52
N SER A 23 8.75 -7.30 -12.92
CA SER A 23 8.88 -7.67 -14.33
C SER A 23 7.75 -7.11 -15.19
N ASN A 24 6.56 -6.90 -14.63
CA ASN A 24 5.45 -6.27 -15.35
C ASN A 24 5.71 -4.79 -15.66
N LEU A 25 6.58 -4.11 -14.92
CA LEU A 25 6.95 -2.72 -15.21
C LEU A 25 7.79 -2.59 -16.48
N GLN A 26 8.34 -3.69 -17.00
CA GLN A 26 9.07 -3.68 -18.27
C GLN A 26 8.16 -3.33 -19.47
N PHE A 27 6.85 -3.51 -19.32
CA PHE A 27 5.87 -3.16 -20.35
C PHE A 27 5.39 -1.70 -20.25
N VAL A 28 5.74 -1.01 -19.17
CA VAL A 28 5.39 0.40 -18.91
C VAL A 28 6.52 1.29 -19.41
N ASP A 29 6.20 2.48 -19.93
CA ASP A 29 7.23 3.45 -20.31
C ASP A 29 7.87 4.09 -19.06
N LEU A 30 9.08 3.67 -18.73
CA LEU A 30 9.87 4.18 -17.59
C LEU A 30 10.73 5.41 -17.96
N ASN A 31 10.65 5.92 -19.19
CA ASN A 31 11.28 7.19 -19.56
C ASN A 31 10.36 8.39 -19.28
N ASP A 32 9.06 8.14 -19.09
CA ASP A 32 8.09 9.17 -18.72
C ASP A 32 8.19 9.51 -17.21
N SER A 33 8.43 10.80 -16.93
CA SER A 33 8.48 11.34 -15.55
C SER A 33 7.18 11.09 -14.80
N ARG A 34 6.02 11.04 -15.48
CA ARG A 34 4.73 10.67 -14.88
C ARG A 34 4.80 9.28 -14.23
N ASN A 35 5.22 8.28 -14.99
CA ASN A 35 5.20 6.89 -14.55
C ASN A 35 6.23 6.64 -13.45
N LEU A 36 7.43 7.19 -13.59
CA LEU A 36 8.46 7.13 -12.55
C LEU A 36 7.99 7.77 -11.24
N PHE A 37 7.29 8.92 -11.32
CA PHE A 37 6.73 9.58 -10.15
C PHE A 37 5.68 8.68 -9.45
N ILE A 38 4.73 8.11 -10.20
CA ILE A 38 3.67 7.26 -9.64
C ILE A 38 4.30 6.05 -8.93
N ILE A 39 5.25 5.36 -9.57
CA ILE A 39 5.90 4.17 -9.00
C ILE A 39 6.69 4.54 -7.74
N GLY A 40 7.53 5.57 -7.81
CA GLY A 40 8.36 5.99 -6.70
C GLY A 40 7.54 6.49 -5.51
N PHE A 41 6.50 7.29 -5.77
CA PHE A 41 5.62 7.82 -4.73
C PHE A 41 4.77 6.70 -4.09
N ALA A 42 4.20 5.79 -4.89
CA ALA A 42 3.42 4.67 -4.37
C ALA A 42 4.27 3.73 -3.50
N PHE A 43 5.52 3.46 -3.90
CA PHE A 43 6.44 2.64 -3.11
C PHE A 43 6.82 3.32 -1.79
N PHE A 44 7.14 4.61 -1.83
CA PHE A 44 7.44 5.40 -0.63
C PHE A 44 6.26 5.43 0.34
N MET A 45 5.04 5.70 -0.16
CA MET A 45 3.83 5.70 0.67
C MET A 45 3.49 4.31 1.21
N GLY A 46 3.73 3.25 0.44
CA GLY A 46 3.58 1.85 0.87
C GLY A 46 4.48 1.46 2.03
N LEU A 47 5.63 2.12 2.20
CA LEU A 47 6.53 1.93 3.35
C LEU A 47 6.24 2.92 4.49
N SER A 48 5.85 4.16 4.16
CA SER A 48 5.68 5.25 5.13
C SER A 48 4.33 5.21 5.85
N VAL A 49 3.21 5.11 5.12
CA VAL A 49 1.86 5.20 5.70
C VAL A 49 1.56 4.08 6.71
N PRO A 50 1.99 2.82 6.52
CA PRO A 50 1.73 1.77 7.51
C PRO A 50 2.26 2.08 8.90
N PHE A 51 3.37 2.82 8.99
CA PHE A 51 3.94 3.24 10.27
C PHE A 51 2.98 4.19 11.00
N TRP A 52 2.46 5.19 10.30
CA TRP A 52 1.52 6.17 10.85
C TRP A 52 0.13 5.57 11.10
N ALA A 53 -0.32 4.65 10.26
CA ALA A 53 -1.60 3.97 10.41
C ALA A 53 -1.65 3.07 11.66
N LYS A 54 -0.57 2.32 11.93
CA LYS A 54 -0.48 1.47 13.14
C LYS A 54 -0.43 2.26 14.44
N GLY A 55 0.05 3.50 14.40
CA GLY A 55 0.12 4.38 15.58
C GLY A 55 -1.22 5.00 15.98
N GLY A 56 -2.35 4.60 15.40
CA GLY A 56 -3.67 5.14 15.73
C GLY A 56 -3.97 6.52 15.14
N TRP A 57 -3.00 7.19 14.51
CA TRP A 57 -3.09 8.59 14.05
C TRP A 57 -4.10 8.86 12.92
N ILE A 58 -4.53 7.84 12.18
CA ILE A 58 -5.33 8.03 10.95
C ILE A 58 -6.81 7.72 11.15
N PHE A 59 -7.17 6.59 11.78
CA PHE A 59 -8.55 6.12 11.81
C PHE A 59 -9.14 5.77 13.20
N ALA A 60 -8.35 5.42 14.22
CA ALA A 60 -8.73 5.34 15.66
C ALA A 60 -7.64 4.70 16.54
N ASP A 61 -7.68 4.98 17.85
CA ASP A 61 -6.92 4.30 18.93
C ASP A 61 -7.41 2.86 19.18
N VAL A 62 -7.62 2.07 18.12
CA VAL A 62 -8.13 0.69 18.27
C VAL A 62 -6.98 -0.28 18.50
N GLY A 63 -6.45 -0.29 19.72
CA GLY A 63 -5.73 -1.43 20.31
C GLY A 63 -4.48 -1.93 19.59
N ALA A 64 -4.00 -1.26 18.53
CA ALA A 64 -2.73 -1.55 17.90
C ALA A 64 -1.63 -1.00 18.83
N GLY A 65 -0.98 -1.91 19.56
CA GLY A 65 0.06 -1.56 20.53
C GLY A 65 1.02 -0.51 19.97
N TYR A 66 1.13 0.60 20.68
CA TYR A 66 2.07 1.67 20.38
C TYR A 66 3.47 1.08 20.27
N PRO A 67 4.23 1.31 19.18
CA PRO A 67 5.66 1.06 19.21
C PRO A 67 6.27 1.92 20.33
N GLU A 68 7.04 1.29 21.22
CA GLU A 68 7.67 1.99 22.35
C GLU A 68 8.46 3.21 21.86
N GLY A 69 8.12 4.39 22.37
CA GLY A 69 8.85 5.64 22.11
C GLY A 69 8.20 6.63 21.13
N PHE A 70 7.02 6.36 20.58
CA PHE A 70 6.37 7.24 19.58
C PHE A 70 5.09 7.98 20.06
N LEU A 71 4.94 8.21 21.38
CA LEU A 71 3.88 9.00 22.09
C LEU A 71 2.83 8.15 22.85
N PRO A 72 2.32 8.66 24.00
CA PRO A 72 1.40 7.96 24.89
C PRO A 72 -0.04 7.78 24.32
N PRO A 73 -0.86 6.89 24.92
CA PRO A 73 -2.16 6.41 24.40
C PRO A 73 -3.32 7.41 24.41
N THR A 74 -3.06 8.70 24.40
CA THR A 74 -4.05 9.75 24.72
C THR A 74 -4.16 10.82 23.65
N VAL A 75 -3.73 10.54 22.41
CA VAL A 75 -4.00 11.43 21.28
C VAL A 75 -5.46 11.21 20.85
N GLN A 76 -6.36 11.89 21.53
CA GLN A 76 -7.76 12.00 21.12
C GLN A 76 -7.78 12.51 19.66
N LEU A 77 -8.20 11.65 18.73
CA LEU A 77 -8.28 12.04 17.33
C LEU A 77 -9.25 13.22 17.14
N PRO A 78 -9.02 14.06 16.11
CA PRO A 78 -9.98 15.10 15.70
C PRO A 78 -11.37 14.54 15.37
N ILE A 79 -11.47 13.25 15.04
CA ILE A 79 -12.72 12.53 14.75
C ILE A 79 -12.78 11.28 15.64
N ASN A 80 -13.82 11.16 16.46
CA ASN A 80 -14.09 9.98 17.28
C ASN A 80 -15.22 9.17 16.62
N TRP A 81 -14.86 8.14 15.85
CA TRP A 81 -15.82 7.27 15.16
C TRP A 81 -16.70 6.47 16.13
N GLU A 82 -16.21 6.16 17.33
CA GLU A 82 -16.99 5.50 18.37
C GLU A 82 -18.04 6.44 18.96
N ALA A 83 -17.69 7.71 19.19
CA ALA A 83 -18.64 8.72 19.66
C ALA A 83 -19.64 9.14 18.57
N SER A 84 -19.25 9.08 17.29
CA SER A 84 -20.07 9.53 16.17
C SER A 84 -21.01 8.44 15.62
N ALA A 85 -20.60 7.17 15.67
CA ALA A 85 -21.34 6.07 15.05
C ALA A 85 -21.37 4.78 15.89
N GLY A 86 -20.99 4.84 17.17
CA GLY A 86 -21.02 3.70 18.09
C GLY A 86 -20.13 2.54 17.64
N ILE A 87 -20.59 1.31 17.92
CA ILE A 87 -19.87 0.07 17.56
C ILE A 87 -19.64 -0.03 16.04
N ALA A 88 -20.57 0.44 15.22
CA ALA A 88 -20.42 0.42 13.77
C ALA A 88 -19.27 1.33 13.30
N GLY A 89 -19.14 2.53 13.89
CA GLY A 89 -18.03 3.44 13.64
C GLY A 89 -16.68 2.83 14.02
N ARG A 90 -16.64 2.14 15.17
CA ARG A 90 -15.45 1.43 15.65
C ARG A 90 -14.98 0.36 14.66
N THR A 91 -15.87 -0.53 14.23
CA THR A 91 -15.52 -1.61 13.30
C THR A 91 -15.06 -1.08 11.96
N ILE A 92 -15.68 -0.02 11.44
CA ILE A 92 -15.24 0.62 10.21
C ILE A 92 -13.82 1.18 10.37
N ALA A 93 -13.55 1.85 11.49
CA ALA A 93 -12.22 2.38 11.79
C ALA A 93 -11.14 1.28 11.90
N GLU A 94 -11.46 0.12 12.51
CA GLU A 94 -10.57 -1.04 12.58
C GLU A 94 -10.23 -1.58 11.19
N ILE A 95 -11.25 -1.71 10.33
CA ILE A 95 -11.06 -2.18 8.95
C ILE A 95 -10.16 -1.21 8.18
N LEU A 96 -10.43 0.10 8.25
CA LEU A 96 -9.64 1.12 7.59
C LEU A 96 -8.20 1.15 8.11
N THR A 97 -8.01 1.01 9.42
CA THR A 97 -6.68 0.91 10.04
C THR A 97 -5.94 -0.32 9.55
N THR A 98 -6.61 -1.47 9.45
CA THR A 98 -6.00 -2.73 8.98
C THR A 98 -5.53 -2.61 7.52
N ILE A 99 -6.34 -1.99 6.66
CA ILE A 99 -5.99 -1.74 5.26
C ILE A 99 -4.80 -0.78 5.18
N ALA A 100 -4.84 0.34 5.91
CA ALA A 100 -3.77 1.34 5.91
C ALA A 100 -2.47 0.85 6.57
N ALA A 101 -2.56 -0.09 7.51
CA ALA A 101 -1.41 -0.74 8.15
C ALA A 101 -0.73 -1.78 7.25
N THR A 102 -1.33 -2.12 6.11
CA THR A 102 -0.80 -3.09 5.15
C THR A 102 -0.09 -2.37 4.01
N GLY A 103 1.25 -2.38 4.00
CA GLY A 103 2.04 -1.61 3.02
C GLY A 103 1.75 -1.93 1.55
N MET A 104 1.46 -3.20 1.24
CA MET A 104 1.06 -3.61 -0.11
C MET A 104 -0.28 -2.97 -0.52
N ALA A 105 -1.26 -2.92 0.39
CA ALA A 105 -2.56 -2.33 0.11
C ALA A 105 -2.44 -0.81 -0.11
N VAL A 106 -1.67 -0.12 0.73
CA VAL A 106 -1.40 1.31 0.56
C VAL A 106 -0.73 1.58 -0.79
N ALA A 107 0.34 0.85 -1.13
CA ALA A 107 1.05 1.03 -2.39
C ALA A 107 0.11 0.83 -3.60
N ALA A 108 -0.74 -0.20 -3.55
CA ALA A 108 -1.71 -0.48 -4.60
C ALA A 108 -2.78 0.62 -4.72
N ILE A 109 -3.36 1.07 -3.60
CA ILE A 109 -4.39 2.12 -3.58
C ILE A 109 -3.81 3.44 -4.10
N ILE A 110 -2.64 3.85 -3.60
CA ILE A 110 -1.98 5.10 -4.03
C ILE A 110 -1.58 5.03 -5.51
N GLY A 111 -1.00 3.91 -5.95
CA GLY A 111 -0.65 3.70 -7.35
C GLY A 111 -1.87 3.79 -8.27
N MET A 112 -2.97 3.14 -7.89
CA MET A 112 -4.23 3.19 -8.64
C MET A 112 -4.84 4.60 -8.67
N VAL A 113 -4.88 5.28 -7.53
CA VAL A 113 -5.43 6.65 -7.44
C VAL A 113 -4.60 7.61 -8.29
N LEU A 114 -3.28 7.56 -8.19
CA LEU A 114 -2.40 8.44 -8.96
C LEU A 114 -2.40 8.13 -10.45
N ASP A 115 -2.52 6.85 -10.85
CA ASP A 115 -2.63 6.51 -12.27
C ASP A 115 -3.93 7.06 -12.89
N ASN A 116 -5.01 7.17 -12.11
CA ASN A 116 -6.27 7.77 -12.56
C ASN A 116 -6.26 9.32 -12.53
N ILE A 117 -5.62 9.91 -11.53
CA ILE A 117 -5.57 11.39 -11.38
C ILE A 117 -4.68 12.02 -12.43
N ILE A 118 -3.50 11.43 -12.69
CA ILE A 118 -2.52 12.01 -13.60
C ILE A 118 -2.82 11.51 -15.02
N PRO A 119 -3.15 12.39 -15.99
CA PRO A 119 -3.48 11.97 -17.35
C PRO A 119 -2.27 11.28 -18.01
N GLY A 120 -2.52 10.21 -18.77
CA GLY A 120 -1.50 9.43 -19.47
C GLY A 120 -2.09 8.71 -20.68
N THR A 121 -1.23 8.24 -21.58
CA THR A 121 -1.64 7.50 -22.79
C THR A 121 -1.71 6.00 -22.50
N ARG A 122 -2.43 5.24 -23.34
CA ARG A 122 -2.57 3.78 -23.14
C ARG A 122 -1.27 3.05 -23.39
N GLU A 123 -0.47 3.57 -24.31
CA GLU A 123 0.87 3.11 -24.66
C GLU A 123 1.82 3.29 -23.47
N SER A 124 1.82 4.46 -22.83
CA SER A 124 2.74 4.70 -21.71
C SER A 124 2.39 3.86 -20.47
N ARG A 125 1.13 3.43 -20.33
CA ARG A 125 0.68 2.48 -19.30
C ARG A 125 1.01 1.01 -19.62
N GLY A 126 1.51 0.71 -20.82
CA GLY A 126 1.81 -0.64 -21.27
C GLY A 126 0.60 -1.46 -21.70
N LEU A 127 -0.59 -0.86 -21.80
CA LEU A 127 -1.84 -1.58 -22.11
C LEU A 127 -1.87 -2.12 -23.53
N THR A 128 -1.18 -1.47 -24.47
CA THR A 128 -1.10 -1.90 -25.87
C THR A 128 -0.33 -3.21 -26.03
N TYR A 129 0.62 -3.51 -25.14
CA TYR A 129 1.29 -4.81 -25.11
C TYR A 129 0.32 -5.93 -24.72
N TRP A 130 -0.47 -5.70 -23.67
CA TRP A 130 -1.48 -6.65 -23.19
C TRP A 130 -2.61 -6.86 -24.21
N GLU A 131 -3.00 -5.81 -24.93
CA GLU A 131 -3.99 -5.90 -26.01
C GLU A 131 -3.51 -6.81 -27.15
N LYS A 132 -2.27 -6.62 -27.62
CA LYS A 132 -1.67 -7.48 -28.66
C LYS A 132 -1.53 -8.93 -28.24
N MET A 133 -1.40 -9.20 -26.93
CA MET A 133 -1.38 -10.57 -26.41
C MET A 133 -2.78 -11.19 -26.24
N ALA A 134 -3.81 -10.35 -26.11
CA ALA A 134 -5.18 -10.78 -25.91
C ALA A 134 -5.95 -11.02 -27.22
N GLU A 135 -5.47 -10.44 -28.33
CA GLU A 135 -5.99 -10.73 -29.66
C GLU A 135 -5.61 -12.17 -30.08
N PRO A 136 -6.59 -13.07 -30.31
CA PRO A 136 -6.30 -14.39 -30.87
C PRO A 136 -5.91 -14.25 -32.36
N ASP A 137 -4.86 -14.97 -32.77
CA ASP A 137 -4.41 -15.06 -34.17
C ASP A 137 -5.51 -15.52 -35.14
#